data_AF-A0A821IKH4-F1
#
_entry.id   AF-A0A821IKH4-F1
#
_cell.length_a   1.000
_cell.length_b   1.000
_cell.length_c   1.000
_cell.angle_alpha   90.00
_cell.angle_beta   90.00
_cell.angle_gamma   90.00
#
_symmetry.space_group_name_H-M   'P 1'
#
loop_
_entity.id
_entity.type
_entity.pdbx_description
1 polymer ?
#
loop_
_entity_poly.entity_id
_entity_poly.type
_entity_poly.pdbx_seq_one_letter_code
_entity_poly.pdbx_strand_id
1 'polypeptide(L)' 'MGWDELPSILLEDIFSLVSITQRYYCSQVCRSWNEIFYSSVVWYTFVFDGVTFTRKKFNLF' A
#
# COMPACT_ATOMS: atom_id res chain seq x y z
N MET A 1 5.59 23.24 -8.31
CA MET A 1 5.13 22.44 -7.18
C MET A 1 4.13 21.43 -7.67
N GLY A 2 4.66 20.32 -8.18
CA GLY A 2 3.89 19.11 -8.44
C GLY A 2 4.02 18.13 -7.27
N TRP A 3 3.15 17.13 -7.22
CA TRP A 3 3.18 16.06 -6.22
C TRP A 3 4.40 15.11 -6.37
N ASP A 4 5.17 15.27 -7.43
CA ASP A 4 6.42 14.59 -7.74
C ASP A 4 7.64 15.18 -7.00
N GLU A 5 7.55 16.44 -6.56
CA GLU A 5 8.60 17.14 -5.81
C GLU A 5 8.44 16.99 -4.29
N LEU A 6 7.41 16.26 -3.83
CA LEU A 6 7.09 16.12 -2.42
C LEU A 6 8.20 15.32 -1.70
N PRO A 7 8.67 15.78 -0.53
CA PRO A 7 9.63 15.02 0.27
C PRO A 7 9.15 13.61 0.58
N SER A 8 10.08 12.64 0.53
CA SER A 8 9.76 11.23 0.74
C SER A 8 9.08 10.96 2.08
N ILE A 9 9.48 11.69 3.13
CA ILE A 9 8.89 11.54 4.47
C ILE A 9 7.39 11.86 4.52
N LEU A 10 6.95 12.88 3.79
CA LEU A 10 5.52 13.23 3.71
C LEU A 10 4.77 12.21 2.86
N LEU A 11 5.42 11.66 1.83
CA LEU A 11 4.82 10.62 1.02
C LEU A 11 4.67 9.31 1.80
N GLU A 12 5.64 8.97 2.66
CA GLU A 12 5.56 7.81 3.56
C GLU A 12 4.40 7.95 4.54
N ASP A 13 4.22 9.15 5.12
CA ASP A 13 3.08 9.46 5.99
C ASP A 13 1.74 9.31 5.24
N ILE A 14 1.64 9.83 4.00
CA ILE A 14 0.44 9.66 3.18
C ILE A 14 0.17 8.19 2.88
N PHE A 15 1.20 7.43 2.50
CA PHE A 15 1.09 6.01 2.21
C PHE A 15 0.66 5.22 3.46
N SER A 16 1.05 5.66 4.66
CA SER A 16 0.64 5.03 5.91
C SER A 16 -0.88 5.10 6.14
N LEU A 17 -1.55 6.16 5.66
CA LEU A 17 -2.98 6.42 5.87
C LEU A 17 -3.90 5.64 4.93
N VAL A 18 -3.38 5.19 3.78
CA VAL A 18 -4.18 4.50 2.74
C VAL A 18 -4.07 2.98 2.85
N SER A 19 -5.10 2.27 2.37
CA SER A 19 -5.13 0.80 2.37
C SER A 19 -4.12 0.20 1.37
N ILE A 20 -3.77 -1.07 1.54
CA ILE A 20 -2.84 -1.80 0.65
C ILE A 20 -3.20 -1.66 -0.83
N THR A 21 -4.49 -1.81 -1.16
CA THR A 21 -4.97 -1.71 -2.54
C THR A 21 -4.74 -0.30 -3.09
N GLN A 22 -4.99 0.72 -2.27
CA GLN A 22 -4.75 2.12 -2.65
C GLN A 22 -3.26 2.42 -2.78
N ARG A 23 -2.41 1.92 -1.87
CA ARG A 23 -0.94 2.05 -1.96
C ARG A 23 -0.40 1.50 -3.28
N TYR A 24 -0.94 0.36 -3.75
CA TYR A 24 -0.57 -0.22 -5.04
C TYR A 24 -0.96 0.68 -6.22
N TYR A 25 -2.16 1.25 -6.21
CA TYR A 25 -2.53 2.20 -7.27
C TYR A 25 -1.69 3.48 -7.24
N CYS A 26 -1.37 3.99 -6.05
CA CYS A 26 -0.48 5.13 -5.89
C CYS A 26 0.93 4.86 -6.45
N SER A 27 1.47 3.65 -6.28
CA SER A 27 2.81 3.29 -6.78
C SER A 27 2.94 3.26 -8.31
N GLN A 28 1.82 3.31 -9.04
CA GLN A 28 1.78 3.32 -10.50
C GLN A 28 1.72 4.74 -11.11
N VAL A 29 1.60 5.79 -10.29
CA VAL A 29 1.45 7.18 -10.77
C VAL A 29 2.76 7.73 -11.32
N CYS A 30 3.86 7.58 -10.58
CA CYS A 30 5.17 8.06 -10.98
C CYS A 30 6.30 7.25 -10.34
N ARG A 31 7.53 7.43 -10.83
CA ARG A 31 8.70 6.67 -10.37
C ARG A 31 9.03 6.92 -8.89
N SER A 32 8.92 8.17 -8.43
CA SER A 32 9.17 8.53 -7.02
C SER A 32 8.22 7.80 -6.07
N TRP A 33 6.92 7.74 -6.42
CA TRP A 33 5.91 7.04 -5.62
C TRP A 33 6.11 5.52 -5.67
N ASN A 34 6.61 5.01 -6.79
CA ASN A 34 6.98 3.61 -6.92
C ASN A 34 8.15 3.24 -5.99
N GLU A 35 9.18 4.08 -5.90
CA GLU A 35 10.32 3.88 -5.01
C GLU A 35 9.89 3.86 -3.53
N ILE A 36 9.01 4.79 -3.15
CA ILE A 36 8.49 4.90 -1.77
C ILE A 36 7.59 3.72 -1.40
N PHE A 37 6.87 3.16 -2.37
CA PHE A 37 6.11 1.93 -2.15
C PHE A 37 6.99 0.75 -1.70
N TYR A 38 8.29 0.74 -1.96
CA TYR A 38 9.20 -0.30 -1.46
C TYR A 38 9.92 0.08 -0.16
N SER A 39 9.64 1.26 0.40
CA SER A 39 10.21 1.70 1.69
C SER A 39 9.68 0.85 2.85
N SER A 40 10.56 0.43 3.76
CA SER A 40 10.18 -0.35 4.93
C SER A 40 9.27 0.41 5.90
N VAL A 41 9.33 1.74 5.91
CA VAL A 41 8.49 2.61 6.76
C VAL A 41 7.02 2.46 6.40
N VAL A 42 6.70 2.45 5.10
CA VAL A 42 5.33 2.29 4.60
C VAL A 42 4.72 0.94 5.02
N TRP A 43 5.55 -0.10 5.06
CA TRP A 43 5.14 -1.47 5.41
C TRP A 43 5.29 -1.80 6.89
N TYR A 44 5.71 -0.85 7.72
CA TYR A 44 5.86 -1.07 9.17
C TYR A 44 4.55 -1.56 9.80
N THR A 45 3.42 -0.95 9.40
CA THR A 45 2.07 -1.37 9.80
C THR A 45 1.34 -1.94 8.59
N PHE A 46 1.19 -3.27 8.58
CA PHE A 46 0.47 -4.01 7.54
C PHE A 46 -0.80 -4.61 8.13
N VAL A 47 -1.95 -4.03 7.80
CA VAL A 47 -3.27 -4.56 8.18
C VAL A 47 -3.84 -5.30 6.99
N PHE A 48 -3.85 -6.63 7.09
CA PHE A 48 -4.42 -7.51 6.07
C PHE A 48 -5.86 -7.85 6.44
N ASP A 49 -6.81 -7.19 5.78
CA ASP A 49 -8.22 -7.51 5.91
C ASP A 49 -8.60 -8.56 4.86
N GLY A 50 -8.30 -9.83 5.15
CA GLY A 50 -8.42 -10.90 4.17
C GLY A 50 -8.55 -12.29 4.78
N VAL A 51 -9.67 -12.94 4.44
CA VAL A 51 -10.08 -14.34 4.68
C VAL A 51 -9.15 -15.36 3.97
N THR A 52 -8.00 -14.90 3.49
CA THR A 52 -7.00 -15.65 2.75
C THR A 52 -6.18 -16.47 3.74
N PHE A 53 -6.02 -17.78 3.49
CA PHE A 53 -5.70 -18.86 4.44
C PHE A 53 -6.88 -19.49 5.19
N THR A 54 -8.12 -19.05 4.99
CA THR A 54 -9.24 -19.93 5.32
C THR A 54 -9.49 -20.89 4.15
N ARG A 55 -9.50 -22.19 4.44
CA ARG A 55 -9.96 -23.21 3.50
C ARG A 55 -11.32 -22.76 2.99
N LYS A 56 -11.49 -22.56 1.67
CA LYS A 56 -12.82 -22.42 1.05
C LYS A 56 -13.67 -23.55 1.62
N LYS A 57 -14.65 -23.21 2.46
CA LYS A 57 -15.59 -24.20 2.98
C LYS A 57 -16.33 -24.70 1.76
N PHE A 58 -15.92 -25.85 1.23
CA PHE A 58 -16.67 -26.57 0.21
C PHE A 58 -18.01 -26.89 0.85
N ASN A 59 -19.01 -26.04 0.61
CA ASN A 59 -20.39 -26.33 0.97
C ASN A 59 -20.85 -27.42 -0.01
N LEU A 60 -20.70 -28.68 0.42
CA LEU A 60 -21.36 -29.84 -0.19
C LEU A 60 -22.80 -29.85 0.33
N PHE A 61 -23.68 -29.06 -0.28
CA PHE A 61 -25.12 -29.19 -0.12
C PHE A 61 -25.78 -29.11 -1.49
#